data_AF-A0A8H7P4N0-F1
#
_entry.id   AF-A0A8H7P4N0-F1
#
_cell.length_a   1.000
_cell.length_b   1.000
_cell.length_c   1.000
_cell.angle_alpha   90.00
_cell.angle_beta   90.00
_cell.angle_gamma   90.00
#
_symmetry.space_group_name_H-M   'P 1'
#
loop_
_entity.id
_entity.type
_entity.pdbx_description
1 polymer ?
#
loop_
_entity_poly.entity_id
_entity_poly.type
_entity_poly.pdbx_seq_one_letter_code
_entity_poly.pdbx_strand_id
1 'polypeptide(L)'
;MFSSRSSGTYERLETGQGPSRGALMRFAPWKKFALGAVVIIGLFYVLGPSKSRLIPGSVPSIGKPDTTNVDYSPPPPAPPAHVTAPVHDDDMLPSKPNKLPTGPENDPDLSKTVHCTVPYKSSVPLVQYALMIDAGSTGSRIHIYKFNNCGPSPMYEYEVFRMTKPGLSSYKGRPQEAAQSLDGLLDEAMKVVPEALRSCTPVAVKATAGLRLLGAAESAAILDAVTKRLHDKYPFSVQEPDGVVIMDGKDEGVYAWITVNYLMNTIRSDSPARAPTYAVLDLGGASTQVVFEPVFEKSDSKMEDGEHKYELAFGGKKHVLYQHSYLGYGLMRARQSVHRLVEFMGSLRGSASGANATVVNPCLAQGTSRLVEIEDERLGGKFNVTMVGQDVGSFESCNRIVELVMAKDAICETKPCSFNGVYQPSLLETFPSGKLLLLSYFYDRLQPFLAASKTLASAPLHVSTFGTLAEQVCRGKSTWTELWGGDAALMEELEGRPEWCLDLTFMHALLRLGYELGGEREVEVGKQIEGTELGWCLGATLAMVGADLKCRA
;
A
#
# COMPACT_ATOMS: atom_id res chain seq x y z
N MET A 1 -15.63 19.42 4.47
CA MET A 1 -16.73 19.04 3.55
C MET A 1 -16.22 19.29 2.15
N PHE A 2 -16.04 18.20 1.40
CA PHE A 2 -15.29 18.11 0.15
C PHE A 2 -15.93 18.95 -0.97
N SER A 3 -15.12 19.57 -1.83
CA SER A 3 -15.58 20.24 -3.05
C SER A 3 -15.26 19.35 -4.25
N SER A 4 -16.26 18.95 -5.02
CA SER A 4 -16.08 18.17 -6.24
C SER A 4 -15.87 19.09 -7.45
N ARG A 5 -14.85 18.79 -8.27
CA ARG A 5 -14.74 19.30 -9.64
C ARG A 5 -14.45 18.12 -10.56
N SER A 6 -15.27 17.96 -11.60
CA SER A 6 -15.06 16.98 -12.66
C SER A 6 -13.82 17.32 -13.48
N SER A 7 -12.93 16.36 -13.71
CA SER A 7 -11.86 16.48 -14.71
C SER A 7 -12.27 15.75 -15.99
N GLY A 8 -12.20 16.47 -17.11
CA GLY A 8 -12.37 15.91 -18.44
C GLY A 8 -11.09 15.23 -18.95
N THR A 9 -11.28 14.07 -19.57
CA THR A 9 -10.53 13.45 -20.68
C THR A 9 -9.01 13.64 -20.74
N TYR A 10 -8.30 12.64 -20.20
CA TYR A 10 -7.11 12.07 -20.83
C TYR A 10 -7.14 10.53 -20.73
N GLU A 11 -7.98 9.90 -21.55
CA GLU A 11 -8.01 8.46 -21.73
C GLU A 11 -6.86 8.06 -22.67
N ARG A 12 -5.62 8.08 -22.16
CA ARG A 12 -4.47 7.53 -22.88
C ARG A 12 -3.32 7.27 -21.92
N LEU A 13 -3.29 6.08 -21.32
CA LEU A 13 -2.09 5.28 -21.00
C LEU A 13 -2.39 4.03 -20.15
N GLU A 14 -3.64 3.77 -19.76
CA GLU A 14 -3.98 2.56 -18.97
C GLU A 14 -4.18 1.27 -19.79
N THR A 15 -4.22 1.34 -21.12
CA THR A 15 -4.31 0.15 -21.97
C THR A 15 -3.02 -0.02 -22.77
N GLY A 16 -2.26 -1.07 -22.43
CA GLY A 16 -1.01 -1.46 -23.08
C GLY A 16 -1.18 -1.97 -24.52
N GLN A 17 -1.91 -1.27 -25.38
CA GLN A 17 -2.00 -1.54 -26.81
C GLN A 17 -1.65 -0.28 -27.60
N GLY A 18 -0.44 -0.26 -28.15
CA GLY A 18 -0.01 0.78 -29.08
C GLY A 18 -0.82 0.74 -30.39
N PRO A 19 -1.06 1.89 -31.06
CA PRO A 19 -1.85 1.93 -32.27
C PRO A 19 -1.09 1.31 -33.46
N SER A 20 -1.74 0.38 -34.15
CA SER A 20 -1.39 -0.07 -35.49
C SER A 20 -1.49 1.10 -36.48
N ARG A 21 -0.37 1.75 -36.79
CA ARG A 21 -0.30 2.78 -37.83
C ARG A 21 -0.02 2.16 -39.19
N GLY A 22 -1.10 1.96 -39.97
CA GLY A 22 -1.02 1.96 -41.42
C GLY A 22 -0.97 3.40 -41.94
N ALA A 23 0.22 3.90 -42.25
CA ALA A 23 0.39 5.08 -43.10
C ALA A 23 1.79 5.08 -43.73
N LEU A 24 1.82 4.97 -45.07
CA LEU A 24 3.01 5.07 -45.91
C LEU A 24 3.69 6.43 -45.72
N MET A 25 4.94 6.47 -45.26
CA MET A 25 5.84 7.61 -45.44
C MET A 25 7.12 7.17 -46.16
N ARG A 26 7.44 7.90 -47.24
CA ARG A 26 8.56 7.66 -48.16
C ARG A 26 9.91 7.93 -47.48
N PHE A 27 10.86 7.02 -47.64
CA PHE A 27 12.24 7.14 -47.15
C PHE A 27 13.10 8.07 -48.01
N ALA A 28 13.83 8.99 -47.36
CA ALA A 28 14.98 9.70 -47.92
C ALA A 28 16.30 9.11 -47.34
N PRO A 29 17.46 9.19 -48.04
CA PRO A 29 18.54 8.22 -47.87
C PRO A 29 19.49 8.51 -46.70
N TRP A 30 19.45 7.63 -45.69
CA TRP A 30 20.20 7.68 -44.44
C TRP A 30 21.73 7.45 -44.58
N LYS A 31 22.21 7.08 -45.78
CA LYS A 31 23.61 6.70 -46.03
C LYS A 31 24.63 7.85 -45.84
N LYS A 32 24.20 9.11 -45.86
CA LYS A 32 25.10 10.27 -45.66
C LYS A 32 25.39 10.58 -44.19
N PHE A 33 24.52 10.17 -43.27
CA PHE A 33 24.70 10.42 -41.83
C PHE A 33 25.61 9.39 -41.16
N ALA A 34 25.61 8.15 -41.66
CA ALA A 34 26.49 7.09 -41.14
C ALA A 34 27.99 7.36 -41.42
N LEU A 35 28.33 8.00 -42.55
CA LEU A 35 29.73 8.33 -42.86
C LEU A 35 30.30 9.43 -41.94
N GLY A 36 29.47 10.40 -41.53
CA GLY A 36 29.90 11.49 -40.65
C GLY A 36 30.23 11.04 -39.23
N ALA A 37 29.47 10.08 -38.68
CA ALA A 37 29.68 9.55 -37.34
C ALA A 37 30.99 8.74 -37.22
N VAL A 38 31.36 7.99 -38.26
CA VAL A 38 32.59 7.16 -38.27
C VAL A 38 33.85 8.03 -38.29
N VAL A 39 33.82 9.17 -38.99
CA VAL A 39 34.96 10.10 -39.06
C VAL A 39 35.21 10.79 -37.71
N ILE A 40 34.15 11.15 -36.98
CA ILE A 40 34.26 11.81 -35.67
C ILE A 40 34.81 10.85 -34.60
N ILE A 41 34.34 9.59 -34.60
CA ILE A 41 34.83 8.56 -33.66
C ILE A 41 36.30 8.22 -33.94
N GLY A 42 36.71 8.17 -35.21
CA GLY A 42 38.11 7.95 -35.60
C GLY A 42 39.05 9.07 -35.12
N LEU A 43 38.61 10.33 -35.14
CA LEU A 43 39.40 11.48 -34.69
C LEU A 43 39.66 11.47 -33.17
N PHE A 44 38.69 11.05 -32.36
CA PHE A 44 38.87 10.91 -30.90
C PHE A 44 39.80 9.75 -30.52
N TYR A 45 39.85 8.70 -31.33
CA TYR A 45 40.71 7.55 -31.07
C TYR A 45 42.18 7.80 -31.45
N VAL A 46 42.45 8.65 -32.46
CA VAL A 46 43.81 8.95 -32.95
C VAL A 46 44.48 10.10 -32.19
N LEU A 47 43.72 11.07 -31.68
CA LEU A 47 44.27 12.27 -31.01
C LEU A 47 44.07 12.29 -29.49
N GLY A 48 43.52 11.22 -28.90
CA GLY A 48 43.38 11.08 -27.45
C GLY A 48 44.72 10.76 -26.76
N PRO A 49 45.10 11.43 -25.66
CA PRO A 49 46.40 11.24 -25.03
C PRO A 49 46.52 9.88 -24.31
N SER A 50 47.64 9.17 -24.56
CA SER A 50 47.97 7.88 -23.94
C SER A 50 48.66 8.01 -22.57
N LYS A 51 48.30 7.12 -21.64
CA LYS A 51 48.77 6.99 -20.24
C LYS A 51 50.30 6.91 -20.06
N SER A 52 50.84 7.49 -18.98
CA SER A 52 51.35 6.74 -17.80
C SER A 52 52.27 7.51 -16.83
N ARG A 53 52.26 7.01 -15.57
CA ARG A 53 53.16 7.21 -14.39
C ARG A 53 52.84 8.35 -13.42
N LEU A 54 52.48 7.97 -12.18
CA LEU A 54 53.35 8.09 -11.00
C LEU A 54 52.73 7.34 -9.80
N ILE A 55 53.45 6.32 -9.31
CA ILE A 55 53.33 5.73 -7.97
C ILE A 55 54.38 6.46 -7.10
N PRO A 56 54.09 6.76 -5.83
CA PRO A 56 54.98 6.23 -4.79
C PRO A 56 54.20 5.68 -3.59
N GLY A 57 54.66 4.52 -3.10
CA GLY A 57 54.39 4.07 -1.74
C GLY A 57 55.51 4.50 -0.79
N SER A 58 55.17 4.66 0.48
CA SER A 58 56.08 4.49 1.61
C SER A 58 55.30 4.42 2.93
N VAL A 59 55.48 3.31 3.63
CA VAL A 59 55.04 3.01 5.01
C VAL A 59 56.00 3.69 6.01
N PRO A 60 55.57 4.03 7.23
CA PRO A 60 56.33 3.53 8.38
C PRO A 60 55.48 2.88 9.48
N SER A 61 56.15 1.98 10.20
CA SER A 61 55.66 1.10 11.26
C SER A 61 55.79 1.73 12.66
N ILE A 62 54.79 1.41 13.51
CA ILE A 62 54.81 1.09 14.95
C ILE A 62 55.87 1.76 15.86
N GLY A 63 55.35 2.50 16.86
CA GLY A 63 55.93 2.66 18.20
C GLY A 63 54.81 2.75 19.25
N LYS A 64 54.79 1.82 20.22
CA LYS A 64 54.01 1.84 21.48
C LYS A 64 54.83 2.55 22.59
N PRO A 65 54.32 2.65 23.84
CA PRO A 65 53.23 3.50 24.32
C PRO A 65 53.78 4.50 25.37
N ASP A 66 53.02 5.53 25.75
CA ASP A 66 53.24 6.13 27.06
C ASP A 66 51.92 6.43 27.78
N THR A 67 51.99 6.09 29.05
CA THR A 67 50.97 6.13 30.09
C THR A 67 50.76 7.55 30.60
N THR A 68 49.52 7.88 30.99
CA THR A 68 49.12 8.43 32.31
C THR A 68 47.90 9.36 32.23
N ASN A 69 47.08 9.26 33.28
CA ASN A 69 46.10 10.22 33.80
C ASN A 69 44.69 10.23 33.20
N VAL A 70 43.87 9.33 33.74
CA VAL A 70 42.41 9.47 33.84
C VAL A 70 42.10 9.99 35.25
N ASP A 71 41.48 11.16 35.33
CA ASP A 71 41.00 11.78 36.56
C ASP A 71 39.57 11.26 36.87
N TYR A 72 39.38 10.74 38.07
CA TYR A 72 38.13 10.16 38.56
C TYR A 72 37.43 11.18 39.48
N SER A 73 36.30 11.72 39.05
CA SER A 73 35.38 12.45 39.93
C SER A 73 34.27 11.51 40.45
N PRO A 74 33.99 11.48 41.76
CA PRO A 74 33.00 10.57 42.36
C PRO A 74 31.54 11.08 42.23
N PRO A 75 30.55 10.18 42.23
CA PRO A 75 29.13 10.52 42.07
C PRO A 75 28.48 11.05 43.37
N PRO A 76 27.43 11.90 43.27
CA PRO A 76 26.72 12.45 44.43
C PRO A 76 25.78 11.43 45.10
N PRO A 77 25.48 11.62 46.40
CA PRO A 77 24.74 10.66 47.23
C PRO A 77 23.21 10.71 47.03
N ALA A 78 22.58 9.55 47.25
CA ALA A 78 21.13 9.32 47.13
C ALA A 78 20.29 9.99 48.24
N PRO A 79 19.04 10.40 47.93
CA PRO A 79 18.11 10.95 48.93
C PRO A 79 17.44 9.84 49.80
N PRO A 80 17.02 10.19 51.03
CA PRO A 80 16.63 9.22 52.06
C PRO A 80 15.20 8.67 51.91
N ALA A 81 15.01 7.48 52.48
CA ALA A 81 13.78 6.71 52.54
C ALA A 81 12.63 7.45 53.24
N HIS A 82 11.45 7.45 52.62
CA HIS A 82 10.20 7.86 53.26
C HIS A 82 9.40 6.66 53.74
N VAL A 83 8.98 6.82 54.98
CA VAL A 83 8.22 5.97 55.89
C VAL A 83 6.86 5.57 55.32
N THR A 84 6.54 4.27 55.43
CA THR A 84 5.20 3.70 55.25
C THR A 84 4.26 4.16 56.37
N ALA A 85 3.11 4.72 56.00
CA ALA A 85 1.95 4.89 56.88
C ALA A 85 0.76 4.07 56.32
N PRO A 86 -0.12 3.51 57.16
CA PRO A 86 -1.24 2.69 56.71
C PRO A 86 -2.35 3.57 56.13
N VAL A 87 -2.84 3.20 54.95
CA VAL A 87 -4.02 3.83 54.33
C VAL A 87 -5.26 3.23 54.98
N HIS A 88 -6.08 4.11 55.56
CA HIS A 88 -7.42 3.80 56.06
C HIS A 88 -8.33 3.36 54.93
N ASP A 89 -8.99 2.20 55.09
CA ASP A 89 -10.21 1.84 54.38
C ASP A 89 -11.32 2.82 54.80
N ASP A 90 -11.63 3.81 53.95
CA ASP A 90 -12.95 4.47 53.84
C ASP A 90 -12.82 5.66 52.86
N ASP A 91 -12.89 5.35 51.56
CA ASP A 91 -13.40 6.28 50.52
C ASP A 91 -13.59 5.49 49.22
N MET A 92 -14.60 4.59 49.22
CA MET A 92 -15.15 4.05 47.96
C MET A 92 -15.95 5.15 47.25
N LEU A 93 -15.25 6.03 46.53
CA LEU A 93 -15.84 6.66 45.35
C LEU A 93 -15.98 5.58 44.27
N PRO A 94 -17.14 5.46 43.60
CA PRO A 94 -17.32 4.46 42.56
C PRO A 94 -16.25 4.65 41.50
N SER A 95 -15.45 3.61 41.31
CA SER A 95 -14.45 3.52 40.26
C SER A 95 -15.13 3.79 38.92
N LYS A 96 -14.73 4.86 38.23
CA LYS A 96 -15.08 5.05 36.81
C LYS A 96 -14.56 3.83 36.04
N PRO A 97 -15.40 3.08 35.31
CA PRO A 97 -14.92 2.14 34.33
C PRO A 97 -15.27 2.68 32.94
N ASN A 98 -14.97 3.94 32.62
CA ASN A 98 -15.26 4.45 31.28
C ASN A 98 -14.08 4.20 30.35
N LYS A 99 -13.85 2.93 30.01
CA LYS A 99 -13.26 2.66 28.69
C LYS A 99 -14.32 3.07 27.67
N LEU A 100 -13.94 3.93 26.72
CA LEU A 100 -14.81 4.27 25.60
C LEU A 100 -15.21 2.99 24.86
N PRO A 101 -16.45 2.89 24.33
CA PRO A 101 -16.85 1.76 23.51
C PRO A 101 -15.89 1.57 22.33
N THR A 102 -15.52 0.32 22.09
CA THR A 102 -14.64 -0.08 20.98
C THR A 102 -15.35 -1.02 20.01
N GLY A 103 -16.59 -1.39 20.32
CA GLY A 103 -17.42 -2.28 19.52
C GLY A 103 -18.82 -2.45 20.13
N PRO A 104 -19.74 -3.13 19.42
CA PRO A 104 -21.10 -3.34 19.92
C PRO A 104 -21.19 -4.11 21.23
N GLU A 105 -20.20 -4.95 21.53
CA GLU A 105 -20.13 -5.78 22.73
C GLU A 105 -19.94 -4.99 24.03
N ASN A 106 -19.38 -3.78 23.95
CA ASN A 106 -19.17 -2.89 25.10
C ASN A 106 -19.88 -1.53 24.97
N ASP A 107 -20.70 -1.38 23.93
CA ASP A 107 -21.55 -0.22 23.71
C ASP A 107 -22.87 -0.36 24.51
N PRO A 108 -23.15 0.53 25.48
CA PRO A 108 -24.35 0.41 26.31
C PRO A 108 -25.66 0.61 25.54
N ASP A 109 -25.64 1.36 24.43
CA ASP A 109 -26.81 1.62 23.60
C ASP A 109 -26.37 2.06 22.20
N LEU A 110 -26.51 1.15 21.23
CA LEU A 110 -26.13 1.37 19.83
C LEU A 110 -26.84 2.55 19.16
N SER A 111 -27.95 3.04 19.72
CA SER A 111 -28.67 4.22 19.23
C SER A 111 -28.20 5.55 19.84
N LYS A 112 -27.31 5.49 20.83
CA LYS A 112 -26.77 6.65 21.56
C LYS A 112 -25.24 6.65 21.56
N THR A 113 -24.68 7.67 22.19
CA THR A 113 -23.23 7.86 22.36
C THR A 113 -22.93 8.18 23.81
N VAL A 114 -21.73 7.80 24.27
CA VAL A 114 -21.22 8.17 25.59
C VAL A 114 -20.56 9.56 25.58
N HIS A 115 -20.40 10.17 24.41
CA HIS A 115 -19.68 11.44 24.25
C HIS A 115 -20.53 12.68 24.53
N CYS A 116 -21.84 12.63 24.29
CA CYS A 116 -22.78 13.71 24.56
C CYS A 116 -24.23 13.18 24.57
N THR A 117 -25.17 14.00 25.07
CA THR A 117 -26.60 13.67 25.11
C THR A 117 -27.43 14.36 24.02
N VAL A 118 -26.88 15.41 23.41
CA VAL A 118 -27.54 16.21 22.36
C VAL A 118 -26.56 16.46 21.21
N PRO A 119 -27.02 16.41 19.94
CA PRO A 119 -26.16 16.70 18.81
C PRO A 119 -25.76 18.18 18.78
N TYR A 120 -24.62 18.47 18.16
CA TYR A 120 -24.11 19.82 17.96
C TYR A 120 -25.08 20.71 17.16
N LYS A 121 -25.80 20.13 16.21
CA LYS A 121 -26.91 20.77 15.47
C LYS A 121 -28.17 19.94 15.66
N SER A 122 -29.30 20.59 15.94
CA SER A 122 -30.60 19.91 16.07
C SER A 122 -31.10 19.26 14.78
N SER A 123 -30.52 19.63 13.63
CA SER A 123 -30.87 19.09 12.31
C SER A 123 -30.18 17.76 11.98
N VAL A 124 -29.25 17.27 12.80
CA VAL A 124 -28.55 15.99 12.59
C VAL A 124 -28.84 15.03 13.74
N PRO A 125 -28.87 13.71 13.50
CA PRO A 125 -29.07 12.73 14.55
C PRO A 125 -27.87 12.72 15.51
N LEU A 126 -28.09 12.29 16.76
CA LEU A 126 -27.03 12.16 17.76
C LEU A 126 -25.93 11.17 17.31
N VAL A 127 -26.36 10.05 16.73
CA VAL A 127 -25.51 8.97 16.20
C VAL A 127 -25.85 8.73 14.74
N GLN A 128 -24.84 8.38 13.95
CA GLN A 128 -24.98 7.96 12.57
C GLN A 128 -24.11 6.73 12.31
N TYR A 129 -24.66 5.76 11.57
CA TYR A 129 -23.90 4.64 11.03
C TYR A 129 -23.62 4.89 9.55
N ALA A 130 -22.55 4.29 9.04
CA ALA A 130 -22.29 4.21 7.60
C ALA A 130 -21.59 2.90 7.26
N LEU A 131 -21.93 2.34 6.10
CA LEU A 131 -21.47 1.05 5.63
C LEU A 131 -20.59 1.24 4.39
N MET A 132 -19.36 0.75 4.45
CA MET A 132 -18.47 0.70 3.30
C MET A 132 -18.11 -0.75 2.99
N ILE A 133 -18.35 -1.17 1.75
CA ILE A 133 -17.91 -2.47 1.26
C ILE A 133 -16.71 -2.27 0.33
N ASP A 134 -15.56 -2.77 0.75
CA ASP A 134 -14.38 -2.93 -0.10
C ASP A 134 -14.51 -4.23 -0.89
N ALA A 135 -14.74 -4.11 -2.20
CA ALA A 135 -14.75 -5.24 -3.12
C ALA A 135 -13.36 -5.42 -3.77
N GLY A 136 -12.44 -5.96 -2.98
CA GLY A 136 -11.09 -6.32 -3.40
C GLY A 136 -11.01 -7.51 -4.37
N SER A 137 -9.84 -7.68 -4.99
CA SER A 137 -9.60 -8.77 -5.95
C SER A 137 -9.59 -10.16 -5.32
N THR A 138 -9.15 -10.29 -4.06
CA THR A 138 -8.99 -11.56 -3.35
C THR A 138 -10.12 -11.87 -2.37
N GLY A 139 -10.98 -10.90 -2.10
CA GLY A 139 -12.08 -10.99 -1.13
C GLY A 139 -12.84 -9.67 -1.04
N SER A 140 -14.00 -9.72 -0.40
CA SER A 140 -14.81 -8.53 -0.09
C SER A 140 -14.89 -8.33 1.42
N ARG A 141 -14.92 -7.08 1.86
CA ARG A 141 -15.01 -6.71 3.29
C ARG A 141 -16.11 -5.69 3.50
N ILE A 142 -16.77 -5.74 4.65
CA ILE A 142 -17.66 -4.67 5.11
C ILE A 142 -17.07 -4.02 6.35
N HIS A 143 -17.15 -2.70 6.35
CA HIS A 143 -16.81 -1.82 7.45
C HIS A 143 -18.10 -1.14 7.90
N ILE A 144 -18.51 -1.42 9.14
CA ILE A 144 -19.70 -0.84 9.77
C ILE A 144 -19.19 0.20 10.77
N TYR A 145 -19.23 1.46 10.38
CA TYR A 145 -18.70 2.55 11.20
C TYR A 145 -19.81 3.22 12.00
N LYS A 146 -19.53 3.50 13.28
CA LYS A 146 -20.37 4.35 14.13
C LYS A 146 -19.71 5.71 14.32
N PHE A 147 -20.52 6.76 14.18
CA PHE A 147 -20.13 8.15 14.39
C PHE A 147 -21.09 8.83 15.38
N ASN A 148 -20.61 9.84 16.10
CA ASN A 148 -21.45 10.80 16.82
C ASN A 148 -21.34 12.21 16.23
N ASN A 149 -22.42 12.97 16.39
CA ASN A 149 -22.50 14.38 15.99
C ASN A 149 -22.38 15.32 17.20
N CYS A 150 -21.52 15.00 18.17
CA CYS A 150 -21.31 15.85 19.36
C CYS A 150 -20.51 17.12 19.03
N GLY A 151 -19.76 17.12 17.92
CA GLY A 151 -18.92 18.22 17.47
C GLY A 151 -19.39 18.88 16.17
N PRO A 152 -18.63 19.88 15.66
CA PRO A 152 -18.94 20.58 14.42
C PRO A 152 -18.89 19.68 13.17
N SER A 153 -18.24 18.53 13.27
CA SER A 153 -18.22 17.46 12.27
C SER A 153 -18.43 16.10 12.95
N PRO A 154 -18.93 15.09 12.21
CA PRO A 154 -19.06 13.73 12.72
C PRO A 154 -17.72 13.20 13.27
N MET A 155 -17.75 12.63 14.46
CA MET A 155 -16.59 12.01 15.11
C MET A 155 -16.74 10.50 15.09
N TYR A 156 -15.70 9.83 14.62
CA TYR A 156 -15.58 8.37 14.61
C TYR A 156 -15.56 7.81 16.03
N GLU A 157 -16.33 6.74 16.29
CA GLU A 157 -16.29 6.00 17.56
C GLU A 157 -15.56 4.67 17.40
N TYR A 158 -16.10 3.77 16.59
CA TYR A 158 -15.54 2.44 16.37
C TYR A 158 -16.04 1.80 15.06
N GLU A 159 -15.44 0.68 14.71
CA GLU A 159 -15.72 -0.12 13.52
C GLU A 159 -16.11 -1.55 13.90
N VAL A 160 -17.06 -2.13 13.15
CA VAL A 160 -17.20 -3.58 13.04
C VAL A 160 -16.77 -4.01 11.65
N PHE A 161 -15.77 -4.90 11.62
CA PHE A 161 -15.19 -5.43 10.39
C PHE A 161 -15.56 -6.90 10.17
N ARG A 162 -15.95 -7.24 8.93
CA ARG A 162 -16.10 -8.63 8.47
C ARG A 162 -15.56 -8.77 7.06
N MET A 163 -15.09 -9.97 6.73
CA MET A 163 -14.54 -10.29 5.42
C MET A 163 -15.06 -11.63 4.88
N THR A 164 -15.11 -11.75 3.56
CA THR A 164 -15.46 -12.97 2.84
C THR A 164 -14.52 -13.19 1.65
N LYS A 165 -14.44 -14.43 1.18
CA LYS A 165 -13.69 -14.84 -0.02
C LYS A 165 -14.54 -15.79 -0.87
N PRO A 166 -14.38 -15.81 -2.21
CA PRO A 166 -13.47 -14.97 -2.99
C PRO A 166 -14.02 -13.56 -3.25
N GLY A 167 -13.23 -12.69 -3.91
CA GLY A 167 -13.66 -11.34 -4.29
C GLY A 167 -14.58 -11.31 -5.52
N LEU A 168 -15.21 -10.17 -5.78
CA LEU A 168 -16.21 -10.03 -6.86
C LEU A 168 -15.68 -10.41 -8.25
N SER A 169 -14.39 -10.16 -8.53
CA SER A 169 -13.79 -10.48 -9.83
C SER A 169 -13.72 -11.99 -10.13
N SER A 170 -13.85 -12.85 -9.10
CA SER A 170 -13.86 -14.32 -9.26
C SER A 170 -15.18 -14.86 -9.83
N TYR A 171 -16.21 -14.01 -9.91
CA TYR A 171 -17.53 -14.34 -10.43
C TYR A 171 -17.72 -13.87 -11.87
N LYS A 172 -16.64 -13.80 -12.67
CA LYS A 172 -16.71 -13.49 -14.11
C LYS A 172 -17.79 -14.36 -14.78
N GLY A 173 -18.72 -13.71 -15.48
CA GLY A 173 -19.86 -14.38 -16.14
C GLY A 173 -21.02 -14.79 -15.23
N ARG A 174 -20.95 -14.53 -13.91
CA ARG A 174 -21.97 -14.90 -12.91
C ARG A 174 -22.36 -13.73 -11.98
N PRO A 175 -22.93 -12.62 -12.52
CA PRO A 175 -23.13 -11.39 -11.75
C PRO A 175 -24.09 -11.52 -10.56
N GLN A 176 -25.13 -12.36 -10.66
CA GLN A 176 -26.07 -12.59 -9.54
C GLN A 176 -25.39 -13.30 -8.36
N GLU A 177 -24.51 -14.26 -8.64
CA GLU A 177 -23.72 -14.94 -7.60
C GLU A 177 -22.70 -13.99 -6.96
N ALA A 178 -22.11 -13.09 -7.76
CA ALA A 178 -21.24 -12.03 -7.25
C ALA A 178 -21.98 -11.16 -6.21
N ALA A 179 -23.19 -10.72 -6.54
CA ALA A 179 -24.02 -9.94 -5.61
C ALA A 179 -24.44 -10.76 -4.37
N GLN A 180 -24.83 -12.03 -4.55
CA GLN A 180 -25.16 -12.95 -3.44
C GLN A 180 -24.01 -13.15 -2.46
N SER A 181 -22.76 -13.12 -2.94
CA SER A 181 -21.57 -13.30 -2.09
C SER A 181 -21.43 -12.23 -0.99
N LEU A 182 -22.07 -11.07 -1.15
CA LEU A 182 -22.05 -9.97 -0.17
C LEU A 182 -23.10 -10.11 0.92
N ASP A 183 -24.02 -11.08 0.84
CA ASP A 183 -25.11 -11.24 1.80
C ASP A 183 -24.63 -11.42 3.23
N GLY A 184 -23.68 -12.32 3.45
CA GLY A 184 -23.18 -12.60 4.80
C GLY A 184 -22.55 -11.37 5.46
N LEU A 185 -22.03 -10.44 4.66
CA LEU A 185 -21.49 -9.17 5.14
C LEU A 185 -22.61 -8.19 5.49
N LEU A 186 -23.60 -8.03 4.61
CA LEU A 186 -24.74 -7.13 4.81
C LEU A 186 -25.68 -7.61 5.94
N ASP A 187 -25.82 -8.93 6.11
CA ASP A 187 -26.56 -9.55 7.20
C ASP A 187 -25.90 -9.27 8.56
N GLU A 188 -24.58 -9.07 8.62
CA GLU A 188 -23.92 -8.60 9.83
C GLU A 188 -24.29 -7.13 10.13
N ALA A 189 -24.30 -6.27 9.11
CA ALA A 189 -24.73 -4.88 9.28
C ALA A 189 -26.17 -4.79 9.80
N MET A 190 -27.05 -5.70 9.39
CA MET A 190 -28.42 -5.77 9.94
C MET A 190 -28.45 -6.09 11.43
N LYS A 191 -27.51 -6.88 11.96
CA LYS A 191 -27.42 -7.18 13.40
C LYS A 191 -26.88 -6.02 14.20
N VAL A 192 -25.91 -5.28 13.64
CA VAL A 192 -25.22 -4.18 14.32
C VAL A 192 -26.03 -2.88 14.29
N VAL A 193 -26.61 -2.52 13.14
CA VAL A 193 -27.30 -1.23 12.98
C VAL A 193 -28.72 -1.31 13.55
N PRO A 194 -29.08 -0.45 14.54
CA PRO A 194 -30.44 -0.40 15.10
C PRO A 194 -31.50 -0.17 14.05
N GLU A 195 -32.65 -0.84 14.15
CA GLU A 195 -33.72 -0.81 13.15
C GLU A 195 -34.16 0.61 12.78
N ALA A 196 -34.31 1.49 13.78
CA ALA A 196 -34.70 2.88 13.59
C ALA A 196 -33.69 3.73 12.79
N LEU A 197 -32.44 3.28 12.66
CA LEU A 197 -31.37 4.00 11.96
C LEU A 197 -31.08 3.43 10.56
N ARG A 198 -31.60 2.24 10.23
CA ARG A 198 -31.22 1.52 9.00
C ARG A 198 -31.57 2.28 7.74
N SER A 199 -32.77 2.86 7.65
CA SER A 199 -33.21 3.59 6.45
C SER A 199 -32.36 4.82 6.14
N CYS A 200 -31.75 5.44 7.15
CA CYS A 200 -30.87 6.60 7.02
C CYS A 200 -29.38 6.25 7.01
N THR A 201 -29.03 4.96 7.13
CA THR A 201 -27.64 4.51 7.14
C THR A 201 -27.17 4.34 5.69
N PRO A 202 -26.23 5.17 5.20
CA PRO A 202 -25.73 5.04 3.85
C PRO A 202 -24.88 3.77 3.70
N VAL A 203 -25.03 3.11 2.55
CA VAL A 203 -24.17 2.00 2.11
C VAL A 203 -23.52 2.35 0.77
N ALA A 204 -22.22 2.09 0.69
CA ALA A 204 -21.48 2.15 -0.56
C ALA A 204 -20.66 0.86 -0.76
N VAL A 205 -20.52 0.45 -2.02
CA VAL A 205 -19.65 -0.63 -2.47
C VAL A 205 -18.66 -0.03 -3.45
N LYS A 206 -17.38 -0.10 -3.11
CA LYS A 206 -16.32 0.33 -4.03
C LYS A 206 -15.49 -0.88 -4.41
N ALA A 207 -15.52 -1.21 -5.70
CA ALA A 207 -14.64 -2.21 -6.26
C ALA A 207 -13.28 -1.60 -6.61
N THR A 208 -12.20 -2.35 -6.37
CA THR A 208 -10.84 -1.88 -6.67
C THR A 208 -10.36 -2.38 -8.03
N ALA A 209 -9.07 -2.21 -8.32
CA ALA A 209 -8.42 -2.55 -9.58
C ALA A 209 -8.69 -3.99 -10.09
N GLY A 210 -8.99 -4.95 -9.19
CA GLY A 210 -9.31 -6.32 -9.59
C GLY A 210 -10.52 -6.45 -10.50
N LEU A 211 -11.57 -5.65 -10.26
CA LEU A 211 -12.79 -5.71 -11.06
C LEU A 211 -12.57 -5.06 -12.44
N ARG A 212 -11.84 -3.94 -12.51
CA ARG A 212 -11.49 -3.25 -13.78
C ARG A 212 -10.89 -4.18 -14.82
N LEU A 213 -10.07 -5.11 -14.36
CA LEU A 213 -9.32 -6.03 -15.20
C LEU A 213 -10.21 -7.09 -15.87
N LEU A 214 -11.50 -7.19 -15.52
CA LEU A 214 -12.45 -8.08 -16.19
C LEU A 214 -12.92 -7.56 -17.55
N GLY A 215 -12.81 -6.24 -17.79
CA GLY A 215 -13.44 -5.56 -18.92
C GLY A 215 -14.68 -4.77 -18.49
N ALA A 216 -15.05 -3.76 -19.29
CA ALA A 216 -16.09 -2.79 -18.94
C ALA A 216 -17.48 -3.43 -18.81
N ALA A 217 -17.85 -4.32 -19.74
CA ALA A 217 -19.16 -4.97 -19.77
C ALA A 217 -19.36 -5.91 -18.58
N GLU A 218 -18.37 -6.77 -18.30
CA GLU A 218 -18.40 -7.71 -17.18
C GLU A 218 -18.41 -6.98 -15.83
N SER A 219 -17.62 -5.92 -15.70
CA SER A 219 -17.59 -5.12 -14.48
C SER A 219 -18.94 -4.43 -14.23
N ALA A 220 -19.52 -3.81 -15.26
CA ALA A 220 -20.82 -3.15 -15.16
C ALA A 220 -21.92 -4.15 -14.76
N ALA A 221 -21.96 -5.33 -15.40
CA ALA A 221 -22.96 -6.35 -15.08
C ALA A 221 -22.91 -6.81 -13.61
N ILE A 222 -21.72 -6.92 -13.02
CA ILE A 222 -21.55 -7.25 -11.60
C ILE A 222 -22.02 -6.09 -10.72
N LEU A 223 -21.61 -4.85 -11.01
CA LEU A 223 -21.99 -3.67 -10.22
C LEU A 223 -23.50 -3.42 -10.27
N ASP A 224 -24.15 -3.61 -11.41
CA ASP A 224 -25.61 -3.50 -11.56
C ASP A 224 -26.34 -4.55 -10.70
N ALA A 225 -25.85 -5.79 -10.70
CA ALA A 225 -26.41 -6.85 -9.88
C ALA A 225 -26.26 -6.57 -8.37
N VAL A 226 -25.11 -6.00 -7.96
CA VAL A 226 -24.88 -5.56 -6.58
C VAL A 226 -25.82 -4.42 -6.20
N THR A 227 -25.93 -3.40 -7.06
CA THR A 227 -26.82 -2.24 -6.86
C THR A 227 -28.27 -2.68 -6.68
N LYS A 228 -28.77 -3.50 -7.61
CA LYS A 228 -30.11 -4.05 -7.53
C LYS A 228 -30.34 -4.83 -6.25
N ARG A 229 -29.37 -5.68 -5.85
CA ARG A 229 -29.48 -6.47 -4.62
C ARG A 229 -29.56 -5.61 -3.36
N LEU A 230 -28.78 -4.52 -3.28
CA LEU A 230 -28.85 -3.57 -2.16
C LEU A 230 -30.23 -2.93 -2.07
N HIS A 231 -30.79 -2.46 -3.19
CA HIS A 231 -32.13 -1.88 -3.22
C HIS A 231 -33.24 -2.87 -2.88
N ASP A 232 -33.17 -4.09 -3.42
CA ASP A 232 -34.27 -5.06 -3.32
C ASP A 232 -34.29 -5.77 -1.96
N LYS A 233 -33.12 -6.05 -1.35
CA LYS A 233 -33.03 -6.92 -0.16
C LYS A 233 -32.78 -6.17 1.16
N TYR A 234 -32.10 -5.02 1.14
CA TYR A 234 -31.63 -4.36 2.36
C TYR A 234 -32.25 -2.96 2.56
N PRO A 235 -32.54 -2.54 3.81
CA PRO A 235 -33.18 -1.26 4.10
C PRO A 235 -32.23 -0.06 4.06
N PHE A 236 -30.93 -0.27 3.88
CA PHE A 236 -29.91 0.79 3.86
C PHE A 236 -30.08 1.73 2.65
N SER A 237 -29.72 2.99 2.82
CA SER A 237 -29.74 3.96 1.71
C SER A 237 -28.48 3.78 0.87
N VAL A 238 -28.60 3.40 -0.40
CA VAL A 238 -27.45 3.42 -1.31
C VAL A 238 -26.98 4.86 -1.48
N GLN A 239 -25.68 5.11 -1.34
CA GLN A 239 -25.09 6.44 -1.49
C GLN A 239 -25.26 6.94 -2.94
N GLU A 240 -25.61 8.22 -3.12
CA GLU A 240 -25.84 8.80 -4.46
C GLU A 240 -25.15 10.17 -4.64
N PRO A 241 -24.51 10.43 -5.80
CA PRO A 241 -24.21 9.48 -6.88
C PRO A 241 -23.11 8.47 -6.47
N ASP A 242 -22.95 7.41 -7.25
CA ASP A 242 -21.81 6.48 -7.19
C ASP A 242 -21.73 5.56 -5.95
N GLY A 243 -22.87 5.12 -5.43
CA GLY A 243 -22.94 4.19 -4.30
C GLY A 243 -22.35 2.82 -4.60
N VAL A 244 -22.40 2.36 -5.85
CA VAL A 244 -21.79 1.09 -6.29
C VAL A 244 -20.97 1.37 -7.53
N VAL A 245 -19.65 1.44 -7.39
CA VAL A 245 -18.77 1.86 -8.48
C VAL A 245 -17.39 1.21 -8.35
N ILE A 246 -16.63 1.23 -9.44
CA ILE A 246 -15.19 1.03 -9.36
C ILE A 246 -14.55 2.34 -8.89
N MET A 247 -13.93 2.34 -7.73
CA MET A 247 -13.25 3.53 -7.21
C MET A 247 -11.94 3.75 -7.97
N ASP A 248 -11.62 5.00 -8.32
CA ASP A 248 -10.35 5.40 -8.94
C ASP A 248 -9.15 5.03 -8.03
N GLY A 249 -8.01 4.63 -8.61
CA GLY A 249 -6.82 4.30 -7.83
C GLY A 249 -6.25 5.55 -7.15
N LYS A 250 -6.49 6.72 -7.75
CA LYS A 250 -6.24 8.02 -7.15
C LYS A 250 -7.02 8.23 -5.85
N ASP A 251 -8.32 7.96 -5.90
CA ASP A 251 -9.21 8.11 -4.75
C ASP A 251 -8.85 7.10 -3.65
N GLU A 252 -8.54 5.85 -4.03
CA GLU A 252 -8.09 4.80 -3.12
C GLU A 252 -6.89 5.26 -2.27
N GLY A 253 -5.84 5.78 -2.91
CA GLY A 253 -4.66 6.28 -2.20
C GLY A 253 -4.97 7.46 -1.28
N VAL A 254 -5.74 8.45 -1.77
CA VAL A 254 -6.08 9.65 -0.99
C VAL A 254 -6.95 9.31 0.22
N TYR A 255 -7.93 8.42 0.05
CA TYR A 255 -8.76 7.98 1.16
C TYR A 255 -7.97 7.16 2.18
N ALA A 256 -7.02 6.34 1.77
CA ALA A 256 -6.11 5.66 2.71
C ALA A 256 -5.26 6.67 3.49
N TRP A 257 -4.78 7.73 2.83
CA TRP A 257 -4.08 8.83 3.49
C TRP A 257 -4.96 9.55 4.51
N ILE A 258 -6.23 9.82 4.18
CA ILE A 258 -7.21 10.43 5.10
C ILE A 258 -7.44 9.51 6.30
N THR A 259 -7.67 8.20 6.10
CA THR A 259 -7.87 7.23 7.20
C THR A 259 -6.72 7.31 8.21
N VAL A 260 -5.48 7.16 7.72
CA VAL A 260 -4.30 7.12 8.57
C VAL A 260 -4.13 8.42 9.34
N ASN A 261 -4.17 9.55 8.63
CA ASN A 261 -3.94 10.84 9.24
C ASN A 261 -5.09 11.28 10.16
N TYR A 262 -6.31 10.82 9.89
CA TYR A 262 -7.46 11.03 10.79
C TYR A 262 -7.27 10.27 12.09
N LEU A 263 -6.95 8.97 12.01
CA LEU A 263 -6.75 8.11 13.19
C LEU A 263 -5.52 8.55 14.00
N MET A 264 -4.46 9.03 13.35
CA MET A 264 -3.26 9.56 14.01
C MET A 264 -3.40 11.00 14.51
N ASN A 265 -4.60 11.60 14.38
CA ASN A 265 -4.90 12.97 14.79
C ASN A 265 -3.93 14.03 14.23
N THR A 266 -3.63 13.95 12.92
CA THR A 266 -2.79 14.92 12.21
C THR A 266 -3.60 15.88 11.33
N ILE A 267 -4.80 15.48 10.88
CA ILE A 267 -5.67 16.27 9.98
C ILE A 267 -7.05 16.59 10.55
N ARG A 268 -7.41 16.09 11.74
CA ARG A 268 -8.68 16.40 12.39
C ARG A 268 -8.74 17.90 12.75
N SER A 269 -9.95 18.42 12.99
CA SER A 269 -10.14 19.82 13.40
C SER A 269 -9.49 20.16 14.75
N ASP A 270 -9.34 19.16 15.61
CA ASP A 270 -8.67 19.24 16.92
C ASP A 270 -7.19 18.82 16.87
N SER A 271 -6.65 18.55 15.68
CA SER A 271 -5.23 18.23 15.53
C SER A 271 -4.34 19.43 15.85
N PRO A 272 -3.14 19.21 16.43
CA PRO A 272 -2.17 20.28 16.65
C PRO A 272 -1.90 21.09 15.37
N ALA A 273 -1.69 22.41 15.50
CA ALA A 273 -1.61 23.32 14.37
C ALA A 273 -0.58 22.92 13.30
N ARG A 274 0.53 22.29 13.71
CA ARG A 274 1.64 21.84 12.85
C ARG A 274 1.92 20.34 12.99
N ALA A 275 0.89 19.53 13.24
CA ALA A 275 1.06 18.08 13.28
C ALA A 275 1.58 17.59 11.91
N PRO A 276 2.75 16.93 11.85
CA PRO A 276 3.24 16.38 10.59
C PRO A 276 2.35 15.23 10.16
N THR A 277 1.96 15.21 8.90
CA THR A 277 1.17 14.13 8.33
C THR A 277 2.05 12.91 8.06
N TYR A 278 1.45 11.73 7.99
CA TYR A 278 2.08 10.51 7.50
C TYR A 278 2.02 10.47 5.97
N ALA A 279 3.07 9.93 5.35
CA ALA A 279 2.99 9.39 4.00
C ALA A 279 2.41 7.98 4.06
N VAL A 280 1.56 7.64 3.11
CA VAL A 280 0.89 6.33 3.04
C VAL A 280 1.28 5.65 1.74
N LEU A 281 1.81 4.43 1.87
CA LEU A 281 2.13 3.56 0.75
C LEU A 281 1.29 2.29 0.91
N ASP A 282 0.38 2.07 -0.03
CA ASP A 282 -0.50 0.91 -0.03
C ASP A 282 -0.06 -0.06 -1.13
N LEU A 283 0.12 -1.33 -0.79
CA LEU A 283 0.45 -2.37 -1.75
C LEU A 283 -0.70 -3.37 -1.81
N GLY A 284 -1.59 -3.15 -2.78
CA GLY A 284 -2.68 -4.04 -3.11
C GLY A 284 -2.25 -5.20 -4.00
N GLY A 285 -3.23 -6.01 -4.43
CA GLY A 285 -2.97 -7.16 -5.30
C GLY A 285 -2.69 -6.78 -6.75
N ALA A 286 -3.37 -5.74 -7.25
CA ALA A 286 -3.29 -5.32 -8.65
C ALA A 286 -2.58 -3.98 -8.89
N SER A 287 -2.57 -3.09 -7.89
CA SER A 287 -1.90 -1.79 -7.93
C SER A 287 -1.14 -1.53 -6.62
N THR A 288 -0.29 -0.51 -6.63
CA THR A 288 0.28 0.10 -5.43
C THR A 288 0.09 1.61 -5.50
N GLN A 289 -0.18 2.23 -4.35
CA GLN A 289 -0.47 3.65 -4.21
C GLN A 289 0.59 4.29 -3.33
N VAL A 290 0.92 5.55 -3.63
CA VAL A 290 1.79 6.39 -2.82
C VAL A 290 1.15 7.76 -2.68
N VAL A 291 0.95 8.21 -1.44
CA VAL A 291 0.35 9.51 -1.14
C VAL A 291 1.09 10.18 0.01
N PHE A 292 1.47 11.44 -0.19
CA PHE A 292 2.12 12.26 0.83
C PHE A 292 1.88 13.75 0.60
N GLU A 293 2.08 14.54 1.65
CA GLU A 293 2.05 16.01 1.59
C GLU A 293 3.49 16.54 1.50
N PRO A 294 4.01 16.88 0.30
CA PRO A 294 5.37 17.39 0.17
C PRO A 294 5.52 18.78 0.76
N VAL A 295 6.66 18.99 1.41
CA VAL A 295 7.10 20.29 1.91
C VAL A 295 8.29 20.74 1.05
N PHE A 296 8.15 21.89 0.41
CA PHE A 296 9.21 22.48 -0.41
C PHE A 296 9.93 23.59 0.39
N GLU A 297 11.24 23.48 0.56
CA GLU A 297 12.03 24.46 1.34
C GLU A 297 12.10 25.84 0.66
N LYS A 298 12.14 25.86 -0.68
CA LYS A 298 12.21 27.09 -1.46
C LYS A 298 10.79 27.53 -1.83
N SER A 299 10.50 28.82 -1.62
CA SER A 299 9.21 29.43 -1.95
C SER A 299 8.76 29.23 -3.41
N ASP A 300 9.73 29.06 -4.30
CA ASP A 300 9.53 29.00 -5.75
C ASP A 300 9.37 27.54 -6.23
N SER A 301 9.75 26.58 -5.38
CA SER A 301 9.61 25.16 -5.64
C SER A 301 8.20 24.73 -5.29
N LYS A 302 7.49 24.19 -6.28
CA LYS A 302 6.14 23.65 -6.12
C LYS A 302 6.01 22.33 -6.87
N MET A 303 5.01 21.57 -6.49
CA MET A 303 4.59 20.42 -7.28
C MET A 303 4.09 20.88 -8.65
N GLU A 304 4.49 20.16 -9.70
CA GLU A 304 3.98 20.37 -11.04
C GLU A 304 2.46 20.19 -11.07
N ASP A 305 1.78 20.89 -11.96
CA ASP A 305 0.34 20.73 -12.12
C ASP A 305 0.04 19.45 -12.92
N GLY A 306 -1.02 18.73 -12.54
CA GLY A 306 -1.40 17.46 -13.18
C GLY A 306 -2.30 16.63 -12.28
N GLU A 307 -2.68 15.43 -12.74
CA GLU A 307 -3.61 14.57 -12.00
C GLU A 307 -3.04 14.07 -10.68
N HIS A 308 -1.71 13.99 -10.55
CA HIS A 308 -0.98 13.61 -9.34
C HIS A 308 -1.13 14.63 -8.20
N LYS A 309 -1.46 15.89 -8.51
CA LYS A 309 -1.66 16.94 -7.51
C LYS A 309 -3.11 16.91 -7.02
N TYR A 310 -3.28 16.69 -5.72
CA TYR A 310 -4.61 16.61 -5.10
C TYR A 310 -4.77 17.68 -4.02
N GLU A 311 -5.75 18.57 -4.20
CA GLU A 311 -6.09 19.58 -3.19
C GLU A 311 -7.22 19.08 -2.29
N LEU A 312 -6.93 18.89 -1.02
CA LEU A 312 -7.87 18.39 -0.02
C LEU A 312 -8.19 19.48 1.00
N ALA A 313 -9.48 19.74 1.23
CA ALA A 313 -9.95 20.57 2.34
C ALA A 313 -10.55 19.68 3.45
N PHE A 314 -9.82 19.50 4.55
CA PHE A 314 -10.20 18.63 5.65
C PHE A 314 -9.84 19.27 7.01
N GLY A 315 -10.68 19.08 8.03
CA GLY A 315 -10.41 19.65 9.37
C GLY A 315 -10.26 21.18 9.42
N GLY A 316 -10.80 21.90 8.43
CA GLY A 316 -10.62 23.35 8.29
C GLY A 316 -9.27 23.78 7.71
N LYS A 317 -8.43 22.84 7.26
CA LYS A 317 -7.12 23.07 6.63
C LYS A 317 -7.16 22.64 5.17
N LYS A 318 -6.32 23.29 4.34
CA LYS A 318 -6.04 22.87 2.97
C LYS A 318 -4.73 22.08 2.96
N HIS A 319 -4.78 20.88 2.42
CA HIS A 319 -3.63 20.00 2.19
C HIS A 319 -3.41 19.87 0.68
N VAL A 320 -2.16 19.92 0.24
CA VAL A 320 -1.80 19.70 -1.16
C VAL A 320 -0.98 18.43 -1.23
N LEU A 321 -1.62 17.35 -1.65
CA LEU A 321 -1.05 16.01 -1.66
C LEU A 321 -0.48 15.70 -3.04
N TYR A 322 0.64 14.98 -3.05
CA TYR A 322 1.01 14.16 -4.19
C TYR A 322 0.30 12.82 -4.02
N GLN A 323 -0.31 12.32 -5.10
CA GLN A 323 -0.90 11.00 -5.15
C GLN A 323 -0.54 10.33 -6.48
N HIS A 324 -0.31 9.01 -6.45
CA HIS A 324 -0.28 8.21 -7.66
C HIS A 324 -0.68 6.76 -7.37
N SER A 325 -1.26 6.09 -8.37
CA SER A 325 -1.59 4.67 -8.35
C SER A 325 -0.94 3.96 -9.53
N TYR A 326 -0.02 3.04 -9.24
CA TYR A 326 0.66 2.23 -10.24
C TYR A 326 -0.14 0.96 -10.52
N LEU A 327 -1.06 1.03 -11.47
CA LEU A 327 -1.79 -0.15 -11.96
C LEU A 327 -0.81 -1.15 -12.60
N GLY A 328 -0.95 -2.44 -12.26
CA GLY A 328 -0.04 -3.50 -12.73
C GLY A 328 1.16 -3.74 -11.82
N TYR A 329 1.38 -2.88 -10.81
CA TYR A 329 2.48 -2.99 -9.84
C TYR A 329 2.01 -3.42 -8.44
N GLY A 330 0.77 -3.88 -8.29
CA GLY A 330 0.35 -4.60 -7.09
C GLY A 330 1.05 -5.97 -6.99
N LEU A 331 1.14 -6.53 -5.79
CA LEU A 331 2.00 -7.69 -5.51
C LEU A 331 1.70 -8.89 -6.43
N MET A 332 0.43 -9.20 -6.69
CA MET A 332 0.06 -10.34 -7.55
C MET A 332 0.39 -10.08 -9.02
N ARG A 333 0.24 -8.83 -9.49
CA ARG A 333 0.58 -8.44 -10.86
C ARG A 333 2.09 -8.36 -11.06
N ALA A 334 2.83 -7.87 -10.07
CA ALA A 334 4.29 -7.89 -10.08
C ALA A 334 4.82 -9.34 -10.20
N ARG A 335 4.24 -10.30 -9.47
CA ARG A 335 4.57 -11.72 -9.63
C ARG A 335 4.35 -12.22 -11.04
N GLN A 336 3.18 -11.96 -11.61
CA GLN A 336 2.84 -12.37 -12.97
C GLN A 336 3.83 -11.78 -13.98
N SER A 337 4.17 -10.50 -13.86
CA SER A 337 5.14 -9.82 -14.72
C SER A 337 6.53 -10.45 -14.60
N VAL A 338 7.00 -10.74 -13.38
CA VAL A 338 8.30 -11.40 -13.15
C VAL A 338 8.30 -12.82 -13.73
N HIS A 339 7.25 -13.61 -13.48
CA HIS A 339 7.13 -14.95 -14.03
C HIS A 339 7.13 -14.95 -15.56
N ARG A 340 6.36 -14.05 -16.19
CA ARG A 340 6.34 -13.91 -17.64
C ARG A 340 7.71 -13.50 -18.19
N LEU A 341 8.41 -12.58 -17.53
CA LEU A 341 9.75 -12.17 -17.95
C LEU A 341 10.76 -13.31 -17.83
N VAL A 342 10.73 -14.09 -16.73
CA VAL A 342 11.58 -15.25 -16.53
C VAL A 342 11.34 -16.32 -17.60
N GLU A 343 10.08 -16.64 -17.89
CA GLU A 343 9.70 -17.57 -18.97
C GLU A 343 10.25 -17.10 -20.31
N PHE A 344 10.02 -15.83 -20.64
CA PHE A 344 10.47 -15.25 -21.90
C PHE A 344 12.00 -15.26 -22.02
N MET A 345 12.73 -14.93 -20.96
CA MET A 345 14.20 -15.00 -20.93
C MET A 345 14.71 -16.43 -21.13
N GLY A 346 13.99 -17.44 -20.60
CA GLY A 346 14.27 -18.85 -20.85
C GLY A 346 14.19 -19.19 -22.34
N SER A 347 13.14 -18.72 -23.02
CA SER A 347 12.94 -18.94 -24.46
C SER A 347 14.07 -18.35 -25.32
N LEU A 348 14.59 -17.17 -24.95
CA LEU A 348 15.68 -16.51 -25.68
C LEU A 348 17.03 -17.21 -25.50
N ARG A 349 17.25 -17.86 -24.36
CA ARG A 349 18.50 -18.57 -24.03
C ARG A 349 18.54 -20.00 -24.56
N GLY A 350 17.51 -20.44 -25.29
CA GLY A 350 17.36 -21.85 -25.69
C GLY A 350 17.19 -22.79 -24.49
N SER A 351 16.78 -22.25 -23.33
CA SER A 351 16.47 -23.03 -22.13
C SER A 351 15.03 -23.54 -22.19
N ALA A 352 14.66 -24.46 -21.29
CA ALA A 352 13.30 -24.95 -21.17
C ALA A 352 12.30 -23.78 -21.01
N SER A 353 11.31 -23.70 -21.90
CA SER A 353 10.27 -22.66 -21.97
C SER A 353 9.03 -23.21 -22.68
N GLY A 354 7.89 -22.52 -22.58
CA GLY A 354 6.61 -22.98 -23.11
C GLY A 354 5.86 -24.00 -22.24
N ALA A 355 4.73 -24.48 -22.74
CA ALA A 355 3.79 -25.31 -21.98
C ALA A 355 4.44 -26.58 -21.39
N ASN A 356 4.19 -26.81 -20.09
CA ASN A 356 4.73 -27.91 -19.29
C ASN A 356 6.26 -27.92 -19.14
N ALA A 357 6.95 -26.84 -19.51
CA ALA A 357 8.39 -26.74 -19.29
C ALA A 357 8.72 -26.51 -17.80
N THR A 358 9.91 -26.96 -17.42
CA THR A 358 10.51 -26.63 -16.11
C THR A 358 11.44 -25.44 -16.29
N VAL A 359 11.05 -24.28 -15.76
CA VAL A 359 11.78 -23.01 -15.92
C VAL A 359 12.49 -22.66 -14.61
N VAL A 360 13.78 -22.41 -14.70
CA VAL A 360 14.58 -21.96 -13.55
C VAL A 360 14.26 -20.50 -13.24
N ASN A 361 13.84 -20.21 -12.00
CA ASN A 361 13.42 -18.88 -11.57
C ASN A 361 14.16 -18.45 -10.30
N PRO A 362 15.09 -17.47 -10.38
CA PRO A 362 15.88 -17.02 -9.23
C PRO A 362 15.06 -16.25 -8.18
N CYS A 363 13.81 -15.89 -8.49
CA CYS A 363 12.88 -15.27 -7.57
C CYS A 363 12.07 -16.28 -6.73
N LEU A 364 12.24 -17.59 -6.96
CA LEU A 364 11.77 -18.60 -6.03
C LEU A 364 12.89 -18.98 -5.07
N ALA A 365 12.55 -19.26 -3.83
CA ALA A 365 13.54 -19.68 -2.83
C ALA A 365 14.22 -20.99 -3.23
N GLN A 366 15.48 -21.15 -2.84
CA GLN A 366 16.25 -22.36 -3.16
C GLN A 366 15.53 -23.64 -2.70
N GLY A 367 15.56 -24.65 -3.57
CA GLY A 367 14.90 -25.94 -3.35
C GLY A 367 13.36 -25.93 -3.48
N THR A 368 12.73 -24.79 -3.77
CA THR A 368 11.27 -24.70 -3.94
C THR A 368 10.84 -24.80 -5.39
N SER A 369 9.56 -25.14 -5.61
CA SER A 369 8.95 -25.16 -6.94
C SER A 369 7.49 -24.74 -6.89
N ARG A 370 6.96 -24.23 -8.00
CA ARG A 370 5.57 -23.81 -8.12
C ARG A 370 5.08 -23.99 -9.55
N LEU A 371 3.86 -24.51 -9.71
CA LEU A 371 3.16 -24.47 -10.98
C LEU A 371 2.60 -23.06 -11.19
N VAL A 372 2.98 -22.43 -12.30
CA VAL A 372 2.61 -21.05 -12.64
C VAL A 372 1.86 -21.06 -13.97
N GLU A 373 0.70 -20.42 -14.00
CA GLU A 373 0.01 -20.10 -15.25
C GLU A 373 0.63 -18.83 -15.85
N ILE A 374 1.16 -18.94 -17.07
CA ILE A 374 1.67 -17.84 -17.87
C ILE A 374 0.59 -17.43 -18.86
N GLU A 375 0.29 -16.14 -18.87
CA GLU A 375 -0.58 -15.50 -19.84
C GLU A 375 0.29 -14.75 -20.86
N ASP A 376 0.37 -15.27 -22.08
CA ASP A 376 1.06 -14.61 -23.18
C ASP A 376 0.25 -14.71 -24.48
N GLU A 377 -0.39 -13.60 -24.84
CA GLU A 377 -1.19 -13.49 -26.07
C GLU A 377 -0.37 -13.84 -27.33
N ARG A 378 0.95 -13.61 -27.31
CA ARG A 378 1.83 -13.94 -28.45
C ARG A 378 1.93 -15.44 -28.70
N LEU A 379 1.73 -16.26 -27.66
CA LEU A 379 1.87 -17.72 -27.68
C LEU A 379 0.51 -18.44 -27.71
N GLY A 380 -0.57 -17.72 -28.00
CA GLY A 380 -1.90 -18.32 -28.14
C GLY A 380 -2.69 -18.46 -26.83
N GLY A 381 -2.34 -17.69 -25.79
CA GLY A 381 -3.15 -17.53 -24.57
C GLY A 381 -2.45 -17.98 -23.29
N LYS A 382 -3.12 -18.82 -22.51
CA LYS A 382 -2.68 -19.26 -21.17
C LYS A 382 -2.09 -20.67 -21.21
N PHE A 383 -0.95 -20.86 -20.55
CA PHE A 383 -0.31 -22.17 -20.41
C PHE A 383 0.41 -22.30 -19.06
N ASN A 384 0.61 -23.53 -18.60
CA ASN A 384 1.27 -23.79 -17.32
C ASN A 384 2.75 -24.11 -17.50
N VAL A 385 3.58 -23.60 -16.59
CA VAL A 385 5.00 -23.93 -16.47
C VAL A 385 5.34 -24.27 -15.02
N THR A 386 6.27 -25.19 -14.81
CA THR A 386 6.80 -25.48 -13.47
C THR A 386 8.02 -24.61 -13.23
N MET A 387 7.91 -23.61 -12.37
CA MET A 387 9.05 -22.79 -11.98
C MET A 387 9.78 -23.39 -10.79
N VAL A 388 11.11 -23.37 -10.82
CA VAL A 388 11.95 -23.95 -9.78
C VAL A 388 13.03 -22.98 -9.31
N GLY A 389 13.20 -22.84 -7.99
CA GLY A 389 14.28 -22.05 -7.40
C GLY A 389 15.63 -22.76 -7.40
N GLN A 390 15.62 -24.11 -7.33
CA GLN A 390 16.83 -24.97 -7.32
C GLN A 390 17.95 -24.37 -6.46
N ASP A 391 19.16 -24.23 -6.99
CA ASP A 391 20.32 -23.56 -6.39
C ASP A 391 20.47 -22.09 -6.83
N VAL A 392 19.58 -21.59 -7.70
CA VAL A 392 19.66 -20.23 -8.26
C VAL A 392 18.88 -19.19 -7.46
N GLY A 393 18.01 -19.61 -6.53
CA GLY A 393 17.24 -18.71 -5.68
C GLY A 393 18.16 -17.71 -4.99
N SER A 394 18.01 -16.42 -5.29
CA SER A 394 18.95 -15.37 -4.87
C SER A 394 18.24 -14.03 -4.87
N PHE A 395 18.42 -13.28 -3.78
CA PHE A 395 17.92 -11.91 -3.67
C PHE A 395 18.50 -11.03 -4.79
N GLU A 396 19.80 -11.08 -5.03
CA GLU A 396 20.50 -10.23 -6.00
C GLU A 396 20.04 -10.51 -7.43
N SER A 397 19.90 -11.79 -7.79
CA SER A 397 19.46 -12.21 -9.11
C SER A 397 17.98 -11.91 -9.32
N CYS A 398 17.16 -12.10 -8.30
CA CYS A 398 15.75 -11.73 -8.34
C CYS A 398 15.58 -10.22 -8.46
N ASN A 399 16.34 -9.44 -7.69
CA ASN A 399 16.25 -7.99 -7.66
C ASN A 399 16.51 -7.43 -9.06
N ARG A 400 17.53 -7.91 -9.79
CA ARG A 400 17.77 -7.50 -11.19
C ARG A 400 16.57 -7.74 -12.12
N ILE A 401 15.82 -8.82 -11.92
CA ILE A 401 14.62 -9.11 -12.73
C ILE A 401 13.49 -8.15 -12.34
N VAL A 402 13.32 -7.91 -11.05
CA VAL A 402 12.35 -6.94 -10.53
C VAL A 402 12.63 -5.54 -11.06
N GLU A 403 13.89 -5.10 -11.07
CA GLU A 403 14.29 -3.78 -11.59
C GLU A 403 13.90 -3.60 -13.06
N LEU A 404 14.02 -4.65 -13.88
CA LEU A 404 13.54 -4.65 -15.26
C LEU A 404 12.02 -4.51 -15.36
N VAL A 405 11.27 -5.21 -14.51
CA VAL A 405 9.80 -5.10 -14.44
C VAL A 405 9.36 -3.71 -13.99
N MET A 406 10.12 -3.05 -13.12
CA MET A 406 9.86 -1.68 -12.65
C MET A 406 10.05 -0.61 -13.72
N ALA A 407 10.76 -0.90 -14.83
CA ALA A 407 10.95 0.03 -15.93
C ALA A 407 11.47 1.42 -15.48
N LYS A 408 12.48 1.45 -14.61
CA LYS A 408 13.07 2.68 -14.06
C LYS A 408 13.63 3.62 -15.15
N ASP A 409 14.13 3.03 -16.24
CA ASP A 409 14.70 3.76 -17.39
C ASP A 409 13.64 4.25 -18.40
N ALA A 410 12.35 4.10 -18.09
CA ALA A 410 11.28 4.65 -18.92
C ALA A 410 11.43 6.17 -19.07
N ILE A 411 10.98 6.70 -20.21
CA ILE A 411 11.12 8.12 -20.54
C ILE A 411 10.38 8.96 -19.49
N CYS A 412 11.13 9.80 -18.78
CA CYS A 412 10.61 10.72 -17.80
C CYS A 412 10.30 12.06 -18.48
N GLU A 413 9.03 12.28 -18.84
CA GLU A 413 8.57 13.52 -19.50
C GLU A 413 8.64 14.73 -18.56
N THR A 414 8.28 14.53 -17.29
CA THR A 414 8.30 15.56 -16.26
C THR A 414 9.17 15.08 -15.10
N LYS A 415 10.29 15.76 -14.87
CA LYS A 415 11.25 15.41 -13.81
C LYS A 415 10.86 16.06 -12.47
N PRO A 416 11.23 15.43 -11.32
CA PRO A 416 11.80 14.09 -11.20
C PRO A 416 10.75 12.99 -11.37
N CYS A 417 11.18 11.78 -11.74
CA CYS A 417 10.31 10.61 -11.83
C CYS A 417 10.71 9.53 -10.83
N SER A 418 9.72 8.78 -10.36
CA SER A 418 9.89 7.53 -9.62
C SER A 418 10.31 6.41 -10.59
N PHE A 419 9.39 5.61 -11.11
CA PHE A 419 9.63 4.55 -12.08
C PHE A 419 8.51 4.55 -13.13
N ASN A 420 8.69 3.77 -14.21
CA ASN A 420 7.74 3.71 -15.32
C ASN A 420 7.39 5.10 -15.92
N GLY A 421 8.34 6.05 -15.89
CA GLY A 421 8.18 7.39 -16.45
C GLY A 421 7.24 8.31 -15.68
N VAL A 422 6.81 7.93 -14.47
CA VAL A 422 5.85 8.68 -13.67
C VAL A 422 6.54 9.78 -12.87
N TYR A 423 6.09 11.03 -13.05
CA TYR A 423 6.53 12.17 -12.24
C TYR A 423 6.23 11.93 -10.76
N GLN A 424 7.20 12.17 -9.89
CA GLN A 424 7.04 12.14 -8.43
C GLN A 424 8.00 13.14 -7.79
N PRO A 425 7.52 14.08 -6.94
CA PRO A 425 8.41 14.89 -6.10
C PRO A 425 9.33 14.00 -5.26
N SER A 426 10.61 14.35 -5.15
CA SER A 426 11.57 13.54 -4.39
C SER A 426 11.11 13.41 -2.93
N LEU A 427 10.84 12.19 -2.47
CA LEU A 427 10.50 11.92 -1.06
C LEU A 427 11.67 12.25 -0.13
N LEU A 428 12.91 12.07 -0.61
CA LEU A 428 14.11 12.41 0.13
C LEU A 428 14.25 13.92 0.38
N GLU A 429 13.83 14.74 -0.57
CA GLU A 429 13.95 16.21 -0.47
C GLU A 429 12.70 16.85 0.14
N THR A 430 11.52 16.40 -0.27
CA THR A 430 10.24 17.03 0.06
C THR A 430 9.51 16.37 1.24
N PHE A 431 10.00 15.22 1.70
CA PHE A 431 9.47 14.51 2.86
C PHE A 431 10.59 13.85 3.71
N PRO A 432 11.68 14.57 4.04
CA PRO A 432 12.92 13.97 4.55
C PRO A 432 12.80 13.34 5.94
N SER A 433 11.86 13.78 6.77
CA SER A 433 11.70 13.30 8.16
C SER A 433 10.28 12.91 8.53
N GLY A 434 9.34 12.97 7.58
CA GLY A 434 7.97 12.57 7.81
C GLY A 434 7.83 11.06 7.96
N LYS A 435 6.82 10.61 8.71
CA LYS A 435 6.62 9.19 8.97
C LYS A 435 5.99 8.49 7.77
N LEU A 436 6.41 7.27 7.47
CA LEU A 436 5.88 6.45 6.38
C LEU A 436 5.12 5.27 6.98
N LEU A 437 3.86 5.12 6.60
CA LEU A 437 3.05 3.97 6.95
C LEU A 437 2.80 3.10 5.72
N LEU A 438 3.23 1.84 5.80
CA LEU A 438 3.06 0.85 4.75
C LEU A 438 1.88 -0.06 5.08
N LEU A 439 0.94 -0.19 4.14
CA LEU A 439 -0.33 -0.89 4.33
C LEU A 439 -0.41 -2.20 3.52
N SER A 440 -1.48 -2.95 3.78
CA SER A 440 -1.88 -4.14 3.01
C SER A 440 -0.77 -5.19 2.88
N TYR A 441 -0.33 -5.54 1.66
CA TYR A 441 0.63 -6.62 1.50
C TYR A 441 1.98 -6.34 2.15
N PHE A 442 2.38 -5.07 2.35
CA PHE A 442 3.58 -4.77 3.14
C PHE A 442 3.47 -5.34 4.56
N TYR A 443 2.31 -5.14 5.21
CA TYR A 443 2.01 -5.73 6.51
C TYR A 443 1.90 -7.26 6.40
N ASP A 444 1.11 -7.78 5.46
CA ASP A 444 0.85 -9.23 5.34
C ASP A 444 2.13 -10.04 5.09
N ARG A 445 3.15 -9.44 4.47
CA ARG A 445 4.46 -10.08 4.25
C ARG A 445 5.43 -9.89 5.41
N LEU A 446 5.31 -8.82 6.18
CA LEU A 446 6.21 -8.62 7.31
C LEU A 446 5.72 -9.30 8.59
N GLN A 447 4.40 -9.39 8.78
CA GLN A 447 3.78 -9.86 10.03
C GLN A 447 4.25 -11.25 10.49
N PRO A 448 4.39 -12.28 9.63
CA PRO A 448 4.82 -13.59 10.11
C PRO A 448 6.22 -13.56 10.74
N PHE A 449 7.12 -12.74 10.20
CA PHE A 449 8.48 -12.55 10.75
C PHE A 449 8.47 -11.73 12.05
N LEU A 450 7.60 -10.74 12.15
CA LEU A 450 7.41 -9.96 13.38
C LEU A 450 6.85 -10.85 14.51
N ALA A 451 5.91 -11.74 14.20
CA ALA A 451 5.37 -12.68 15.17
C ALA A 451 6.43 -13.68 15.66
N ALA A 452 7.27 -14.17 14.76
CA ALA A 452 8.33 -15.14 15.08
C ALA A 452 9.54 -14.51 15.79
N SER A 453 9.80 -13.21 15.62
CA SER A 453 10.98 -12.53 16.16
C SER A 453 10.62 -11.34 17.05
N LYS A 454 10.70 -11.54 18.37
CA LYS A 454 10.51 -10.48 19.37
C LYS A 454 11.44 -9.29 19.17
N THR A 455 12.69 -9.56 18.78
CA THR A 455 13.68 -8.51 18.51
C THR A 455 13.24 -7.65 17.33
N LEU A 456 12.81 -8.27 16.23
CA LEU A 456 12.31 -7.55 15.06
C LEU A 456 11.03 -6.77 15.37
N ALA A 457 10.11 -7.35 16.15
CA ALA A 457 8.87 -6.69 16.57
C ALA A 457 9.09 -5.47 17.48
N SER A 458 10.17 -5.45 18.26
CA SER A 458 10.47 -4.37 19.20
C SER A 458 11.37 -3.27 18.63
N ALA A 459 12.01 -3.51 17.50
CA ALA A 459 12.95 -2.57 16.87
C ALA A 459 12.25 -1.69 15.83
N PRO A 460 12.71 -0.45 15.61
CA PRO A 460 12.26 0.35 14.47
C PRO A 460 12.53 -0.38 13.16
N LEU A 461 11.52 -0.44 12.29
CA LEU A 461 11.62 -1.11 11.00
C LEU A 461 12.18 -0.13 9.98
N HIS A 462 13.03 -0.62 9.10
CA HIS A 462 13.70 0.18 8.07
C HIS A 462 13.43 -0.42 6.69
N VAL A 463 13.61 0.38 5.64
CA VAL A 463 13.52 -0.15 4.26
C VAL A 463 14.50 -1.31 4.02
N SER A 464 15.68 -1.28 4.66
CA SER A 464 16.67 -2.37 4.62
C SER A 464 16.13 -3.69 5.19
N THR A 465 15.17 -3.67 6.12
CA THR A 465 14.56 -4.86 6.71
C THR A 465 13.99 -5.80 5.63
N PHE A 466 13.31 -5.26 4.61
CA PHE A 466 12.76 -6.05 3.51
C PHE A 466 13.86 -6.76 2.69
N GLY A 467 14.99 -6.09 2.48
CA GLY A 467 16.13 -6.66 1.75
C GLY A 467 16.80 -7.78 2.55
N THR A 468 17.07 -7.55 3.83
CA THR A 468 17.65 -8.58 4.71
C THR A 468 16.77 -9.82 4.82
N LEU A 469 15.45 -9.65 4.97
CA LEU A 469 14.53 -10.79 4.98
C LEU A 469 14.49 -11.49 3.62
N ALA A 470 14.52 -10.75 2.50
CA ALA A 470 14.59 -11.35 1.17
C ALA A 470 15.85 -12.20 1.01
N GLU A 471 17.03 -11.71 1.41
CA GLU A 471 18.30 -12.46 1.37
C GLU A 471 18.22 -13.78 2.14
N GLN A 472 17.63 -13.76 3.34
CA GLN A 472 17.45 -14.94 4.18
C GLN A 472 16.43 -15.92 3.59
N VAL A 473 15.30 -15.41 3.13
CA VAL A 473 14.22 -16.22 2.57
C VAL A 473 14.64 -16.89 1.26
N CYS A 474 15.34 -16.18 0.38
CA CYS A 474 15.76 -16.73 -0.92
C CYS A 474 16.71 -17.92 -0.79
N ARG A 475 17.47 -18.06 0.32
CA ARG A 475 18.38 -19.21 0.58
C ARG A 475 17.66 -20.53 0.90
N GLY A 476 16.34 -20.50 1.10
CA GLY A 476 15.54 -21.71 1.23
C GLY A 476 15.62 -22.41 2.60
N LYS A 477 15.09 -23.63 2.64
CA LYS A 477 14.71 -24.35 3.87
C LYS A 477 15.84 -24.56 4.89
N SER A 478 17.09 -24.74 4.45
CA SER A 478 18.23 -24.90 5.37
C SER A 478 18.40 -23.66 6.26
N THR A 479 18.43 -22.47 5.66
CA THR A 479 18.50 -21.19 6.37
C THR A 479 17.24 -20.93 7.18
N TRP A 480 16.05 -21.26 6.67
CA TRP A 480 14.80 -21.08 7.42
C TRP A 480 14.78 -21.91 8.70
N THR A 481 15.26 -23.16 8.62
CA THR A 481 15.32 -24.06 9.79
C THR A 481 16.27 -23.51 10.85
N GLU A 482 17.39 -22.91 10.44
CA GLU A 482 18.36 -22.29 11.35
C GLU A 482 17.79 -21.04 12.04
N LEU A 483 17.14 -20.15 11.29
CA LEU A 483 16.65 -18.86 11.81
C LEU A 483 15.30 -18.95 12.51
N TRP A 484 14.40 -19.79 11.99
CA TRP A 484 12.98 -19.82 12.34
C TRP A 484 12.44 -21.23 12.57
N GLY A 485 13.29 -22.27 12.65
CA GLY A 485 12.83 -23.65 12.83
C GLY A 485 12.03 -23.90 14.12
N GLY A 486 12.08 -22.97 15.08
CA GLY A 486 11.25 -22.99 16.29
C GLY A 486 9.83 -22.47 16.11
N ASP A 487 9.51 -21.82 14.98
CA ASP A 487 8.18 -21.26 14.68
C ASP A 487 7.51 -22.07 13.55
N ALA A 488 6.64 -23.00 13.92
CA ALA A 488 5.96 -23.87 12.97
C ALA A 488 5.06 -23.10 11.99
N ALA A 489 4.43 -22.00 12.43
CA ALA A 489 3.51 -21.24 11.59
C ALA A 489 4.26 -20.45 10.51
N LEU A 490 5.40 -19.84 10.85
CA LEU A 490 6.26 -19.19 9.86
C LEU A 490 6.85 -20.20 8.87
N MET A 491 7.29 -21.37 9.36
CA MET A 491 7.79 -22.44 8.48
C MET A 491 6.71 -22.93 7.50
N GLU A 492 5.47 -23.11 7.96
CA GLU A 492 4.34 -23.48 7.10
C GLU A 492 4.04 -22.41 6.04
N GLU A 493 4.06 -21.13 6.41
CA GLU A 493 3.87 -20.03 5.45
C GLU A 493 4.98 -19.98 4.40
N LEU A 494 6.25 -20.16 4.78
CA LEU A 494 7.38 -20.16 3.86
C LEU A 494 7.34 -21.35 2.90
N GLU A 495 7.07 -22.55 3.40
CA GLU A 495 6.99 -23.78 2.61
C GLU A 495 5.74 -23.80 1.70
N GLY A 496 4.62 -23.29 2.19
CA GLY A 496 3.36 -23.22 1.45
C GLY A 496 3.33 -22.16 0.35
N ARG A 497 4.26 -21.19 0.37
CA ARG A 497 4.30 -20.08 -0.60
C ARG A 497 5.74 -19.81 -1.12
N PRO A 498 6.20 -20.56 -2.13
CA PRO A 498 7.53 -20.40 -2.75
C PRO A 498 7.91 -18.98 -3.22
N GLU A 499 6.93 -18.10 -3.42
CA GLU A 499 7.08 -16.73 -3.92
C GLU A 499 7.49 -15.72 -2.84
N TRP A 500 7.71 -16.12 -1.58
CA TRP A 500 8.15 -15.21 -0.52
C TRP A 500 9.45 -14.46 -0.86
N CYS A 501 10.40 -15.14 -1.52
CA CYS A 501 11.63 -14.53 -2.04
C CYS A 501 11.31 -13.38 -3.02
N LEU A 502 10.43 -13.63 -3.99
CA LEU A 502 9.95 -12.64 -4.95
C LEU A 502 9.24 -11.48 -4.25
N ASP A 503 8.34 -11.76 -3.32
CA ASP A 503 7.53 -10.73 -2.66
C ASP A 503 8.37 -9.70 -1.90
N LEU A 504 9.29 -10.19 -1.06
CA LEU A 504 10.14 -9.34 -0.24
C LEU A 504 11.14 -8.58 -1.12
N THR A 505 11.67 -9.22 -2.16
CA THR A 505 12.53 -8.57 -3.15
C THR A 505 11.77 -7.45 -3.88
N PHE A 506 10.52 -7.69 -4.29
CA PHE A 506 9.69 -6.69 -4.94
C PHE A 506 9.38 -5.51 -4.02
N MET A 507 9.01 -5.76 -2.76
CA MET A 507 8.78 -4.72 -1.76
C MET A 507 10.03 -3.88 -1.52
N HIS A 508 11.19 -4.52 -1.40
CA HIS A 508 12.46 -3.82 -1.23
C HIS A 508 12.79 -2.94 -2.44
N ALA A 509 12.70 -3.48 -3.67
CA ALA A 509 12.94 -2.73 -4.89
C ALA A 509 11.95 -1.57 -5.07
N LEU A 510 10.67 -1.79 -4.77
CA LEU A 510 9.65 -0.75 -4.82
C LEU A 510 9.99 0.44 -3.89
N LEU A 511 10.39 0.15 -2.66
CA LEU A 511 10.77 1.19 -1.68
C LEU A 511 12.11 1.86 -2.00
N ARG A 512 13.15 1.09 -2.35
CA ARG A 512 14.51 1.60 -2.59
C ARG A 512 14.71 2.21 -3.96
N LEU A 513 14.29 1.51 -5.02
CA LEU A 513 14.50 1.95 -6.41
C LEU A 513 13.31 2.77 -6.91
N GLY A 514 12.08 2.34 -6.60
CA GLY A 514 10.87 2.98 -7.08
C GLY A 514 10.65 4.34 -6.43
N TYR A 515 10.52 4.33 -5.10
CA TYR A 515 10.25 5.53 -4.29
C TYR A 515 11.51 6.23 -3.78
N GLU A 516 12.70 5.70 -4.12
CA GLU A 516 14.01 6.30 -3.82
C GLU A 516 14.29 6.51 -2.33
N LEU A 517 13.67 5.71 -1.45
CA LEU A 517 13.89 5.82 -0.01
C LEU A 517 15.27 5.30 0.37
N GLY A 518 15.90 5.91 1.37
CA GLY A 518 17.15 5.42 1.97
C GLY A 518 16.99 4.05 2.63
N GLY A 519 18.06 3.24 2.70
CA GLY A 519 18.02 1.94 3.39
C GLY A 519 17.68 2.07 4.87
N GLU A 520 18.24 3.10 5.51
CA GLU A 520 17.98 3.50 6.91
C GLU A 520 16.73 4.39 7.05
N ARG A 521 15.87 4.48 6.04
CA ARG A 521 14.59 5.16 6.22
C ARG A 521 13.68 4.30 7.10
N GLU A 522 13.35 4.80 8.27
CA GLU A 522 12.34 4.20 9.15
C GLU A 522 10.97 4.16 8.47
N VAL A 523 10.27 3.05 8.63
CA VAL A 523 8.93 2.78 8.14
C VAL A 523 8.11 2.12 9.24
N GLU A 524 6.82 2.43 9.26
CA GLU A 524 5.85 1.75 10.12
C GLU A 524 5.00 0.82 9.24
N VAL A 525 4.64 -0.36 9.75
CA VAL A 525 3.65 -1.23 9.11
C VAL A 525 2.44 -1.35 10.02
N GLY A 526 1.24 -1.27 9.45
CA GLY A 526 0.02 -1.30 10.24
C GLY A 526 -1.09 -2.04 9.54
N LYS A 527 -1.79 -2.89 10.29
CA LYS A 527 -3.08 -3.45 9.88
C LYS A 527 -4.24 -2.72 10.51
N GLN A 528 -4.10 -2.36 11.79
CA GLN A 528 -5.12 -1.63 12.53
C GLN A 528 -4.52 -0.51 13.37
N ILE A 529 -5.29 0.54 13.59
CA ILE A 529 -5.04 1.55 14.63
C ILE A 529 -6.27 1.59 15.53
N GLU A 530 -6.07 1.38 16.84
CA GLU A 530 -7.14 1.37 17.85
C GLU A 530 -8.32 0.46 17.49
N GLY A 531 -8.04 -0.72 16.93
CA GLY A 531 -9.05 -1.71 16.51
C GLY A 531 -9.72 -1.41 15.15
N THR A 532 -9.31 -0.34 14.47
CA THR A 532 -9.85 0.06 13.15
C THR A 532 -8.95 -0.44 12.04
N GLU A 533 -9.50 -1.13 11.05
CA GLU A 533 -8.75 -1.60 9.86
C GLU A 533 -8.20 -0.42 9.05
N LEU A 534 -6.91 -0.52 8.72
CA LEU A 534 -6.24 0.45 7.88
C LEU A 534 -6.48 0.15 6.40
N GLY A 535 -6.72 1.22 5.66
CA GLY A 535 -7.08 1.20 4.25
C GLY A 535 -7.90 2.44 3.93
N TRP A 536 -8.50 2.46 2.75
CA TRP A 536 -9.23 3.62 2.25
C TRP A 536 -10.65 3.78 2.82
N CYS A 537 -11.23 2.73 3.41
CA CYS A 537 -12.65 2.67 3.76
C CYS A 537 -13.12 3.77 4.73
N LEU A 538 -12.38 4.03 5.80
CA LEU A 538 -12.76 5.08 6.76
C LEU A 538 -12.70 6.47 6.13
N GLY A 539 -11.62 6.78 5.40
CA GLY A 539 -11.46 8.05 4.69
C GLY A 539 -12.56 8.30 3.67
N ALA A 540 -12.95 7.28 2.90
CA ALA A 540 -14.10 7.36 2.00
C ALA A 540 -15.43 7.54 2.75
N THR A 541 -15.59 6.85 3.89
CA THR A 541 -16.80 6.96 4.72
C THR A 541 -16.94 8.34 5.38
N LEU A 542 -15.84 8.93 5.84
CA LEU A 542 -15.81 10.30 6.38
C LEU A 542 -16.28 11.32 5.33
N ALA A 543 -16.03 11.07 4.04
CA ALA A 543 -16.57 11.88 2.95
C ALA A 543 -18.08 11.69 2.74
N MET A 544 -18.63 10.52 3.06
CA MET A 544 -20.07 10.22 2.99
C MET A 544 -20.86 10.82 4.16
N VAL A 545 -20.39 10.65 5.39
CA VAL A 545 -21.09 11.06 6.62
C VAL A 545 -21.13 12.58 6.80
N GLY A 546 -20.24 13.31 6.11
CA GLY A 546 -20.25 14.77 6.05
C GLY A 546 -21.21 15.39 5.03
N ALA A 547 -22.04 14.61 4.32
CA ALA A 547 -23.04 15.12 3.38
C ALA A 547 -24.47 15.12 3.99
N ASP A 548 -25.43 15.73 3.31
CA ASP A 548 -26.84 15.71 3.75
C ASP A 548 -27.35 14.26 3.87
N LEU A 549 -27.91 13.91 5.03
CA LEU A 549 -28.50 12.60 5.31
C LEU A 549 -29.69 12.32 4.39
N LYS A 550 -29.59 11.28 3.56
CA LYS A 550 -30.69 10.75 2.74
C LYS A 550 -31.20 9.47 3.36
N CYS A 551 -32.49 9.46 3.69
CA CYS A 551 -33.17 8.28 4.24
C CYS A 551 -34.07 7.64 3.19
N ARG A 552 -34.09 6.30 3.17
CA ARG A 552 -35.05 5.53 2.39
C ARG A 552 -36.46 5.70 2.98
N ALA A 553 -37.43 5.96 2.09
CA ALA A 553 -38.84 6.12 2.44
C ALA A 553 -39.50 4.79 2.82
#